data_AF-M3B3X4-F1
#
_entry.id   AF-M3B3X4-F1
#
_cell.length_a   1.000
_cell.length_b   1.000
_cell.length_c   1.000
_cell.angle_alpha   90.00
_cell.angle_beta   90.00
_cell.angle_gamma   90.00
#
_symmetry.space_group_name_H-M   'P 1'
#
loop_
_entity.id
_entity.type
_entity.pdbx_description
1 polymer ?
#
loop_
_entity_poly.entity_id
_entity_poly.type
_entity_poly.pdbx_seq_one_letter_code
_entity_poly.pdbx_strand_id
1 'polypeptide(L)'
;MRRLLTAALLAAVALTGPAAGAQPRAGGGRGAAGTPIVAADQASRAVHVLRSEPRSWDVARGTGVLWSWSADGQAGLADLDPGSSWSNPSEAKLRELDGRRYLLATASGGLAAVVGYPGREVYWAAHTGPGNAHSIDLLPDGNVAVAASTGGFVRVYAASAGSRATRHAEVPLRGAHGVHWDPGTRLLWALGSRELVALRVGGPADDPGLAVVHRSALPTRDGHDLAPVLGTKGRLWVTTGTAVYQYATGRRRFVDYPLSSRISAPGVKSIGDDPATGRILVARPEPGHACVWCTSVLTFHRPDGTKRMVRGAMYKARWWTSRRD
;
A
#
# COMPACT_ATOMS: atom_id res chain seq x y z
N MET A 1 -58.92 -39.94 -45.05
CA MET A 1 -59.85 -40.71 -44.19
C MET A 1 -59.07 -41.58 -43.22
N ARG A 2 -58.80 -41.11 -42.01
CA ARG A 2 -58.28 -41.93 -40.90
C ARG A 2 -58.91 -41.45 -39.59
N ARG A 3 -59.23 -42.43 -38.76
CA ARG A 3 -60.26 -42.43 -37.71
C ARG A 3 -59.82 -41.69 -36.46
N LEU A 4 -60.80 -41.05 -35.81
CA LEU A 4 -60.77 -40.64 -34.40
C LEU A 4 -60.57 -41.87 -33.51
N LEU A 5 -59.69 -41.76 -32.50
CA LEU A 5 -59.63 -42.66 -31.36
C LEU A 5 -59.50 -41.82 -30.08
N THR A 6 -60.55 -41.90 -29.28
CA THR A 6 -60.69 -41.38 -27.92
C THR A 6 -60.10 -42.40 -26.93
N ALA A 7 -59.27 -41.97 -26.00
CA ALA A 7 -58.93 -42.70 -24.77
C ALA A 7 -58.66 -41.65 -23.68
N ALA A 8 -59.63 -41.37 -22.80
CA ALA A 8 -59.93 -42.07 -21.55
C ALA A 8 -58.93 -41.71 -20.43
N LEU A 9 -59.41 -40.80 -19.56
CA LEU A 9 -58.82 -40.33 -18.32
C LEU A 9 -58.57 -41.48 -17.33
N LEU A 10 -57.42 -41.46 -16.67
CA LEU A 10 -57.19 -42.08 -15.36
C LEU A 10 -56.86 -40.97 -14.37
N ALA A 11 -57.79 -40.74 -13.44
CA ALA A 11 -57.63 -39.83 -12.32
C ALA A 11 -56.83 -40.50 -11.21
N ALA A 12 -55.71 -39.91 -10.81
CA ALA A 12 -55.03 -40.21 -9.56
C ALA A 12 -55.17 -39.00 -8.64
N VAL A 13 -55.93 -39.18 -7.56
CA VAL A 13 -56.08 -38.22 -6.46
C VAL A 13 -54.80 -38.30 -5.62
N ALA A 14 -54.03 -37.21 -5.57
CA ALA A 14 -52.99 -37.01 -4.57
C ALA A 14 -53.45 -35.94 -3.58
N LEU A 15 -53.56 -36.34 -2.32
CA LEU A 15 -53.95 -35.51 -1.18
C LEU A 15 -52.93 -34.38 -0.95
N THR A 16 -53.41 -33.14 -1.00
CA THR A 16 -52.65 -31.93 -0.67
C THR A 16 -52.51 -31.79 0.85
N GLY A 17 -51.29 -31.98 1.37
CA GLY A 17 -50.91 -31.46 2.69
C GLY A 17 -50.50 -29.99 2.58
N PRO A 18 -50.70 -29.15 3.61
CA PRO A 18 -50.32 -27.75 3.55
C PRO A 18 -48.80 -27.64 3.47
N ALA A 19 -48.30 -27.08 2.38
CA ALA A 19 -46.91 -26.67 2.27
C ALA A 19 -46.68 -25.54 3.29
N ALA A 20 -45.90 -25.83 4.33
CA ALA A 20 -45.36 -24.80 5.21
C ALA A 20 -44.59 -23.80 4.35
N GLY A 21 -45.14 -22.59 4.22
CA GLY A 21 -44.47 -21.48 3.54
C GLY A 21 -43.17 -21.17 4.25
N ALA A 22 -42.07 -21.66 3.71
CA ALA A 22 -40.74 -21.18 4.08
C ALA A 22 -40.66 -19.71 3.63
N GLN A 23 -40.85 -18.79 4.59
CA GLN A 23 -40.47 -17.41 4.39
C GLN A 23 -39.02 -17.38 3.91
N PRO A 24 -38.68 -16.61 2.86
CA PRO A 24 -37.28 -16.41 2.51
C PRO A 24 -36.63 -15.75 3.72
N ARG A 25 -35.74 -16.49 4.38
CA ARG A 25 -34.80 -15.89 5.33
C ARG A 25 -34.12 -14.76 4.57
N ALA A 26 -34.36 -13.53 5.02
CA ALA A 26 -33.57 -12.39 4.60
C ALA A 26 -32.12 -12.80 4.81
N GLY A 27 -31.43 -13.09 3.71
CA GLY A 27 -29.99 -13.30 3.71
C GLY A 27 -29.41 -11.99 4.17
N GLY A 28 -29.07 -11.90 5.46
CA GLY A 28 -28.28 -10.81 5.98
C GLY A 28 -27.04 -10.76 5.13
N GLY A 29 -26.98 -9.76 4.24
CA GLY A 29 -25.82 -9.53 3.41
C GLY A 29 -24.63 -9.42 4.35
N ARG A 30 -23.74 -10.41 4.30
CA ARG A 30 -22.39 -10.22 4.81
C ARG A 30 -21.83 -9.07 3.99
N GLY A 31 -21.94 -7.85 4.52
CA GLY A 31 -21.26 -6.69 3.95
C GLY A 31 -19.83 -7.10 3.70
N ALA A 32 -19.34 -6.88 2.48
CA ALA A 32 -17.99 -7.28 2.10
C ALA A 32 -17.01 -6.81 3.19
N ALA A 33 -16.26 -7.74 3.78
CA ALA A 33 -15.22 -7.42 4.74
C ALA A 33 -14.30 -6.37 4.11
N GLY A 34 -14.08 -5.24 4.79
CA GLY A 34 -13.29 -4.15 4.23
C GLY A 34 -11.85 -4.61 3.96
N THR A 35 -11.16 -4.00 2.99
CA THR A 35 -9.76 -4.33 2.69
C THR A 35 -8.92 -4.19 3.97
N PRO A 36 -8.07 -5.18 4.33
CA PRO A 36 -7.19 -5.06 5.49
C PRO A 36 -6.29 -3.83 5.39
N ILE A 37 -5.69 -3.43 6.51
CA ILE A 37 -4.77 -2.29 6.57
C ILE A 37 -3.37 -2.80 6.87
N VAL A 38 -2.35 -2.27 6.22
CA VAL A 38 -0.96 -2.50 6.61
C VAL A 38 -0.40 -1.23 7.26
N ALA A 39 0.31 -1.38 8.38
CA ALA A 39 0.93 -0.27 9.09
C ALA A 39 2.40 -0.56 9.39
N ALA A 40 3.28 0.41 9.09
CA ALA A 40 4.66 0.40 9.54
C ALA A 40 4.73 1.03 10.93
N ASP A 41 4.90 0.19 11.96
CA ASP A 41 4.90 0.57 13.36
C ASP A 41 6.32 0.65 13.92
N GLN A 42 6.72 1.84 14.37
CA GLN A 42 8.06 2.08 14.90
C GLN A 42 8.19 1.67 16.36
N ALA A 43 7.07 1.60 17.11
CA ALA A 43 7.09 1.18 18.51
C ALA A 43 7.43 -0.31 18.65
N SER A 44 6.81 -1.16 17.83
CA SER A 44 7.10 -2.59 17.80
C SER A 44 8.19 -2.98 16.80
N ARG A 45 8.80 -2.02 16.10
CA ARG A 45 9.74 -2.24 14.98
C ARG A 45 9.22 -3.30 13.98
N ALA A 46 7.96 -3.22 13.59
CA ALA A 46 7.35 -4.22 12.72
C ALA A 46 6.32 -3.61 11.77
N VAL A 47 6.04 -4.35 10.70
CA VAL A 47 4.90 -4.12 9.83
C VAL A 47 3.76 -5.04 10.29
N HIS A 48 2.54 -4.51 10.41
CA HIS A 48 1.35 -5.27 10.79
C HIS A 48 0.29 -5.18 9.71
N VAL A 49 -0.22 -6.33 9.26
CA VAL A 49 -1.46 -6.45 8.49
C VAL A 49 -2.60 -6.64 9.48
N LEU A 50 -3.55 -5.72 9.47
CA LEU A 50 -4.58 -5.49 10.47
C LEU A 50 -5.96 -5.71 9.86
N ARG A 51 -6.86 -6.33 10.63
CA ARG A 51 -8.28 -6.45 10.29
C ARG A 51 -8.89 -5.07 10.13
N SER A 52 -9.77 -4.91 9.14
CA SER A 52 -10.39 -3.62 8.81
C SER A 52 -11.61 -3.31 9.69
N GLU A 53 -12.18 -4.31 10.34
CA GLU A 53 -13.40 -4.22 11.14
C GLU A 53 -13.20 -3.56 12.52
N PRO A 54 -12.29 -4.02 13.39
CA PRO A 54 -12.20 -3.52 14.76
C PRO A 54 -11.79 -2.05 14.80
N ARG A 55 -12.27 -1.31 15.81
CA ARG A 55 -11.90 0.09 16.05
C ARG A 55 -10.57 0.22 16.82
N SER A 56 -10.11 -0.86 17.42
CA SER A 56 -8.86 -0.90 18.18
C SER A 56 -8.09 -2.18 17.86
N TRP A 57 -6.77 -2.07 17.77
CA TRP A 57 -5.83 -3.19 17.65
C TRP A 57 -4.89 -3.21 18.85
N ASP A 58 -4.60 -4.38 19.40
CA ASP A 58 -3.57 -4.59 20.42
C ASP A 58 -2.55 -5.57 19.84
N VAL A 59 -1.53 -5.03 19.16
CA VAL A 59 -0.54 -5.82 18.42
C VAL A 59 0.32 -6.69 19.35
N ALA A 60 0.57 -6.22 20.58
CA ALA A 60 1.28 -6.99 21.60
C ALA A 60 0.50 -8.23 22.04
N ARG A 61 -0.84 -8.17 21.99
CA ARG A 61 -1.74 -9.30 22.26
C ARG A 61 -2.26 -9.99 20.99
N GLY A 62 -1.77 -9.62 19.81
CA GLY A 62 -2.25 -10.14 18.52
C GLY A 62 -3.72 -9.79 18.17
N THR A 63 -4.38 -8.92 18.94
CA THR A 63 -5.79 -8.60 18.77
C THR A 63 -6.01 -7.78 17.49
N GLY A 64 -6.75 -8.35 16.56
CA GLY A 64 -7.04 -7.72 15.27
C GLY A 64 -5.86 -7.72 14.29
N VAL A 65 -4.78 -8.43 14.59
CA VAL A 65 -3.66 -8.67 13.67
C VAL A 65 -3.97 -9.91 12.82
N LEU A 66 -3.76 -9.82 11.52
CA LEU A 66 -3.87 -10.93 10.56
C LEU A 66 -2.50 -11.56 10.30
N TRP A 67 -1.48 -10.73 10.20
CA TRP A 67 -0.11 -11.13 9.93
C TRP A 67 0.82 -9.96 10.30
N SER A 68 2.07 -10.23 10.62
CA SER A 68 3.07 -9.21 10.92
C SER A 68 4.45 -9.62 10.42
N TRP A 69 5.37 -8.70 10.20
CA TRP A 69 6.75 -9.01 9.85
C TRP A 69 7.72 -7.96 10.38
N SER A 70 8.88 -8.42 10.82
CA SER A 70 10.03 -7.59 11.20
C SER A 70 11.28 -8.22 10.60
N ALA A 71 12.25 -7.38 10.25
CA ALA A 71 13.59 -7.86 9.89
C ALA A 71 14.37 -8.37 11.12
N ASP A 72 13.99 -7.93 12.33
CA ASP A 72 14.63 -8.35 13.56
C ASP A 72 14.49 -9.88 13.74
N GLY A 73 15.59 -10.53 14.10
CA GLY A 73 15.64 -11.99 14.35
C GLY A 73 15.56 -12.87 13.10
N GLN A 74 15.55 -12.30 11.89
CA GLN A 74 15.56 -13.07 10.65
C GLN A 74 16.99 -13.48 10.29
N ALA A 75 17.32 -14.77 10.41
CA ALA A 75 18.66 -15.29 10.10
C ALA A 75 19.10 -14.93 8.67
N GLY A 76 18.16 -14.99 7.72
CA GLY A 76 18.42 -14.62 6.33
C GLY A 76 18.74 -13.14 6.10
N LEU A 77 18.57 -12.25 7.08
CA LEU A 77 18.85 -10.81 7.00
C LEU A 77 19.98 -10.37 7.94
N ALA A 78 20.64 -11.30 8.63
CA ALA A 78 21.66 -10.97 9.63
C ALA A 78 22.84 -10.17 9.04
N ASP A 79 23.18 -10.43 7.77
CA ASP A 79 24.20 -9.72 7.01
C ASP A 79 23.92 -8.22 6.79
N LEU A 80 22.65 -7.81 6.94
CA LEU A 80 22.22 -6.42 6.77
C LEU A 80 22.14 -5.64 8.10
N ASP A 81 22.56 -6.24 9.21
CA ASP A 81 22.47 -5.66 10.57
C ASP A 81 21.09 -5.03 10.89
N PRO A 82 20.01 -5.84 11.00
CA PRO A 82 18.67 -5.30 11.28
C PRO A 82 18.60 -4.47 12.57
N GLY A 83 19.47 -4.73 13.55
CA GLY A 83 19.53 -3.94 14.78
C GLY A 83 19.64 -2.44 14.50
N SER A 84 20.51 -2.07 13.56
CA SER A 84 20.68 -0.70 13.08
C SER A 84 19.79 -0.38 11.86
N SER A 85 19.82 -1.22 10.83
CA SER A 85 19.27 -0.91 9.51
C SER A 85 17.74 -1.00 9.43
N TRP A 86 17.10 -1.76 10.34
CA TRP A 86 15.64 -1.84 10.51
C TRP A 86 15.13 -0.87 11.60
N SER A 87 15.87 0.20 11.87
CA SER A 87 15.38 1.29 12.73
C SER A 87 14.34 2.14 11.99
N ASN A 88 13.26 2.49 12.70
CA ASN A 88 12.18 3.34 12.18
C ASN A 88 11.51 2.80 10.89
N PRO A 89 10.82 1.63 10.95
CA PRO A 89 10.00 1.15 9.84
C PRO A 89 9.10 2.25 9.26
N SER A 90 9.25 2.51 7.97
CA SER A 90 8.74 3.71 7.30
C SER A 90 7.71 3.41 6.21
N GLU A 91 7.75 2.23 5.60
CA GLU A 91 6.84 1.87 4.50
C GLU A 91 6.41 0.41 4.58
N ALA A 92 5.18 0.16 4.14
CA ALA A 92 4.71 -1.17 3.85
C ALA A 92 3.71 -1.15 2.68
N LYS A 93 3.95 -1.97 1.65
CA LYS A 93 3.05 -2.13 0.49
C LYS A 93 2.89 -3.60 0.15
N LEU A 94 1.76 -3.96 -0.45
CA LEU A 94 1.58 -5.26 -1.09
C LEU A 94 1.78 -5.10 -2.60
N ARG A 95 2.54 -6.00 -3.21
CA ARG A 95 2.63 -6.15 -4.67
C ARG A 95 2.52 -7.59 -5.09
N GLU A 96 2.20 -7.77 -6.36
CA GLU A 96 2.18 -9.06 -7.02
C GLU A 96 3.17 -9.05 -8.18
N LEU A 97 3.87 -10.16 -8.35
CA LEU A 97 4.75 -10.46 -9.48
C LEU A 97 4.59 -11.95 -9.79
N ASP A 98 4.29 -12.28 -11.05
CA ASP A 98 4.11 -13.66 -11.53
C ASP A 98 3.18 -14.52 -10.66
N GLY A 99 2.04 -13.95 -10.25
CA GLY A 99 1.03 -14.61 -9.41
C GLY A 99 1.43 -14.80 -7.95
N ARG A 100 2.61 -14.31 -7.54
CA ARG A 100 3.10 -14.34 -6.15
C ARG A 100 2.96 -12.97 -5.51
N ARG A 101 2.56 -12.96 -4.23
CA ARG A 101 2.37 -11.74 -3.45
C ARG A 101 3.57 -11.47 -2.57
N TYR A 102 3.92 -10.19 -2.45
CA TYR A 102 5.07 -9.73 -1.69
C TYR A 102 4.69 -8.56 -0.78
N LEU A 103 5.12 -8.62 0.48
CA LEU A 103 5.30 -7.44 1.32
C LEU A 103 6.55 -6.71 0.83
N LEU A 104 6.43 -5.42 0.60
CA LEU A 104 7.55 -4.52 0.39
C LEU A 104 7.65 -3.63 1.63
N ALA A 105 8.84 -3.49 2.19
CA ALA A 105 9.04 -2.70 3.40
C ALA A 105 10.36 -1.92 3.36
N THR A 106 10.38 -0.75 3.99
CA THR A 106 11.61 0.02 4.24
C THR A 106 11.66 0.53 5.66
N ALA A 107 12.86 0.86 6.12
CA ALA A 107 13.11 1.50 7.40
C ALA A 107 14.14 2.64 7.25
N SER A 108 14.04 3.66 8.11
CA SER A 108 14.94 4.81 8.06
C SER A 108 16.41 4.44 8.29
N GLY A 109 16.68 3.33 8.97
CA GLY A 109 18.02 2.78 9.12
C GLY A 109 18.69 2.38 7.80
N GLY A 110 17.93 2.29 6.70
CA GLY A 110 18.45 2.02 5.35
C GLY A 110 18.07 0.66 4.80
N LEU A 111 17.47 -0.24 5.60
CA LEU A 111 17.00 -1.52 5.11
C LEU A 111 15.79 -1.35 4.19
N ALA A 112 15.84 -1.99 3.02
CA ALA A 112 14.73 -2.18 2.12
C ALA A 112 14.57 -3.68 1.81
N ALA A 113 13.34 -4.20 1.84
CA ALA A 113 13.07 -5.62 1.68
C ALA A 113 11.81 -5.87 0.84
N VAL A 114 11.86 -6.93 0.05
CA VAL A 114 10.75 -7.59 -0.63
C VAL A 114 10.67 -9.01 -0.11
N VAL A 115 9.55 -9.34 0.51
CA VAL A 115 9.34 -10.55 1.29
C VAL A 115 8.09 -11.24 0.78
N GLY A 116 8.18 -12.52 0.46
CA GLY A 116 7.05 -13.32 0.04
C GLY A 116 5.96 -13.34 1.10
N TYR A 117 4.71 -13.17 0.67
CA TYR A 117 3.54 -13.17 1.54
C TYR A 117 2.62 -14.35 1.20
N PRO A 118 2.21 -15.16 2.19
CA PRO A 118 2.49 -15.03 3.64
C PRO A 118 3.76 -15.73 4.12
N GLY A 119 4.54 -16.34 3.23
CA GLY A 119 5.63 -17.30 3.52
C GLY A 119 6.90 -16.73 4.17
N ARG A 120 7.11 -15.41 4.12
CA ARG A 120 8.24 -14.68 4.72
C ARG A 120 9.60 -14.92 4.06
N GLU A 121 9.64 -15.61 2.93
CA GLU A 121 10.87 -15.81 2.18
C GLU A 121 11.38 -14.48 1.62
N VAL A 122 12.69 -14.23 1.71
CA VAL A 122 13.29 -13.01 1.15
C VAL A 122 13.41 -13.16 -0.36
N TYR A 123 12.63 -12.37 -1.11
CA TYR A 123 12.83 -12.23 -2.56
C TYR A 123 14.06 -11.37 -2.83
N TRP A 124 14.13 -10.22 -2.16
CA TRP A 124 15.26 -9.30 -2.23
C TRP A 124 15.33 -8.49 -0.94
N ALA A 125 16.53 -8.18 -0.47
CA ALA A 125 16.71 -7.10 0.49
C ALA A 125 18.13 -6.53 0.39
N ALA A 126 18.28 -5.26 0.74
CA ALA A 126 19.58 -4.60 0.78
C ALA A 126 19.61 -3.51 1.86
N HIS A 127 20.82 -3.23 2.34
CA HIS A 127 21.12 -1.98 3.01
C HIS A 127 21.37 -0.91 1.94
N THR A 128 20.44 0.03 1.80
CA THR A 128 20.48 1.05 0.74
C THR A 128 21.48 2.19 1.00
N GLY A 129 22.26 2.07 2.08
CA GLY A 129 23.17 3.10 2.56
C GLY A 129 22.53 3.94 3.66
N PRO A 130 23.32 4.74 4.39
CA PRO A 130 22.78 5.73 5.31
C PRO A 130 21.99 6.75 4.48
N GLY A 131 20.68 6.86 4.69
CA GLY A 131 19.89 7.70 3.79
C GLY A 131 18.39 7.74 4.01
N ASN A 132 17.88 7.08 5.06
CA ASN A 132 16.47 7.15 5.42
C ASN A 132 15.56 6.61 4.30
N ALA A 133 15.57 5.28 4.10
CA ALA A 133 14.74 4.62 3.08
C ALA A 133 13.24 4.74 3.44
N HIS A 134 12.48 5.47 2.63
CA HIS A 134 11.12 5.94 2.96
C HIS A 134 10.02 5.33 2.11
N SER A 135 10.37 4.78 0.95
CA SER A 135 9.41 4.11 0.10
C SER A 135 10.08 3.14 -0.86
N ILE A 136 9.32 2.16 -1.29
CA ILE A 136 9.74 1.05 -2.13
C ILE A 136 8.63 0.70 -3.12
N ASP A 137 8.98 0.23 -4.32
CA ASP A 137 8.04 -0.45 -5.22
C ASP A 137 8.75 -1.60 -5.96
N LEU A 138 8.02 -2.66 -6.25
CA LEU A 138 8.47 -3.82 -7.04
C LEU A 138 8.03 -3.56 -8.47
N LEU A 139 8.94 -3.66 -9.43
CA LEU A 139 8.69 -3.36 -10.83
C LEU A 139 8.28 -4.63 -11.60
N PRO A 140 7.64 -4.49 -12.78
CA PRO A 140 7.19 -5.65 -13.57
C PRO A 140 8.32 -6.56 -14.07
N ASP A 141 9.55 -6.07 -14.15
CA ASP A 141 10.76 -6.82 -14.51
C ASP A 141 11.42 -7.53 -13.31
N GLY A 142 10.81 -7.47 -12.13
CA GLY A 142 11.34 -8.00 -10.88
C GLY A 142 12.35 -7.09 -10.17
N ASN A 143 12.70 -5.95 -10.75
CA ASN A 143 13.59 -4.99 -10.10
C ASN A 143 12.89 -4.18 -9.02
N VAL A 144 13.66 -3.56 -8.14
CA VAL A 144 13.13 -2.87 -6.96
C VAL A 144 13.53 -1.41 -6.96
N ALA A 145 12.54 -0.53 -6.95
CA ALA A 145 12.73 0.90 -6.78
C ALA A 145 12.73 1.27 -5.30
N VAL A 146 13.66 2.10 -4.85
CA VAL A 146 13.71 2.65 -3.48
C VAL A 146 13.94 4.16 -3.52
N ALA A 147 13.18 4.89 -2.70
CA ALA A 147 13.42 6.30 -2.41
C ALA A 147 14.03 6.46 -1.01
N ALA A 148 15.10 7.24 -0.92
CA ALA A 148 15.78 7.55 0.33
C ALA A 148 15.83 9.06 0.56
N SER A 149 15.30 9.52 1.70
CA SER A 149 15.04 10.94 1.90
C SER A 149 16.31 11.74 2.16
N THR A 150 16.99 11.48 3.29
CA THR A 150 18.26 12.13 3.61
C THR A 150 19.40 11.65 2.71
N GLY A 151 19.26 10.46 2.13
CA GLY A 151 20.16 9.94 1.09
C GLY A 151 20.03 10.73 -0.22
N GLY A 152 18.88 11.36 -0.46
CA GLY A 152 18.69 12.26 -1.59
C GLY A 152 18.66 11.57 -2.95
N PHE A 153 18.17 10.33 -3.01
CA PHE A 153 18.16 9.54 -4.24
C PHE A 153 16.88 8.74 -4.45
N VAL A 154 16.66 8.39 -5.71
CA VAL A 154 15.83 7.27 -6.14
C VAL A 154 16.73 6.28 -6.85
N ARG A 155 16.67 5.02 -6.44
CA ARG A 155 17.44 3.92 -7.06
C ARG A 155 16.51 2.86 -7.61
N VAL A 156 16.92 2.23 -8.69
CA VAL A 156 16.35 0.97 -9.18
C VAL A 156 17.44 -0.09 -9.08
N TYR A 157 17.27 -1.02 -8.14
CA TYR A 157 18.17 -2.14 -7.91
C TYR A 157 17.86 -3.29 -8.85
N ALA A 158 18.90 -3.95 -9.36
CA ALA A 158 18.89 -5.17 -10.16
C ALA A 158 18.44 -6.39 -9.35
N ALA A 159 17.32 -6.28 -8.63
CA ALA A 159 16.85 -7.24 -7.64
C ALA A 159 16.48 -8.60 -8.26
N SER A 160 16.11 -8.64 -9.54
CA SER A 160 15.82 -9.87 -10.26
C SER A 160 17.06 -10.75 -10.47
N ALA A 161 18.28 -10.17 -10.38
CA ALA A 161 19.54 -10.90 -10.49
C ALA A 161 19.93 -11.69 -9.23
N GLY A 162 19.26 -11.45 -8.10
CA GLY A 162 19.50 -12.19 -6.85
C GLY A 162 19.04 -11.46 -5.60
N SER A 163 18.80 -12.22 -4.53
CA SER A 163 18.16 -11.71 -3.30
C SER A 163 18.96 -10.67 -2.51
N ARG A 164 20.24 -10.49 -2.85
CA ARG A 164 21.17 -9.50 -2.27
C ARG A 164 21.84 -8.62 -3.32
N ALA A 165 21.33 -8.60 -4.56
CA ALA A 165 21.91 -7.79 -5.63
C ALA A 165 21.83 -6.29 -5.29
N THR A 166 22.98 -5.62 -5.32
CA THR A 166 23.10 -4.19 -4.96
C THR A 166 23.40 -3.27 -6.15
N ARG A 167 23.68 -3.82 -7.34
CA ARG A 167 23.81 -3.04 -8.58
C ARG A 167 22.53 -2.25 -8.83
N HIS A 168 22.66 -0.98 -9.21
CA HIS A 168 21.52 -0.10 -9.40
C HIS A 168 21.84 1.07 -10.33
N ALA A 169 20.80 1.62 -10.96
CA ALA A 169 20.81 2.99 -11.45
C ALA A 169 20.27 3.95 -10.39
N GLU A 170 20.71 5.20 -10.45
CA GLU A 170 20.35 6.26 -9.51
C GLU A 170 19.94 7.54 -10.24
N VAL A 171 18.94 8.23 -9.71
CA VAL A 171 18.67 9.63 -10.00
C VAL A 171 18.68 10.42 -8.68
N PRO A 172 19.49 11.49 -8.57
CA PRO A 172 19.44 12.39 -7.43
C PRO A 172 18.07 13.05 -7.29
N LEU A 173 17.51 12.97 -6.10
CA LEU A 173 16.23 13.58 -5.74
C LEU A 173 16.22 13.92 -4.24
N ARG A 174 16.46 15.20 -3.92
CA ARG A 174 16.53 15.68 -2.53
C ARG A 174 15.23 15.37 -1.78
N GLY A 175 15.35 14.70 -0.65
CA GLY A 175 14.21 14.35 0.20
C GLY A 175 13.23 13.42 -0.50
N ALA A 176 13.71 12.40 -1.21
CA ALA A 176 12.87 11.39 -1.82
C ALA A 176 12.08 10.59 -0.75
N HIS A 177 10.75 10.72 -0.74
CA HIS A 177 9.87 10.09 0.27
C HIS A 177 8.84 9.11 -0.30
N GLY A 178 8.70 9.05 -1.63
CA GLY A 178 7.69 8.23 -2.29
C GLY A 178 8.17 7.72 -3.64
N VAL A 179 7.93 6.45 -3.92
CA VAL A 179 8.05 5.84 -5.26
C VAL A 179 6.80 5.04 -5.58
N HIS A 180 6.37 5.10 -6.84
CA HIS A 180 5.23 4.36 -7.34
C HIS A 180 5.41 4.03 -8.83
N TRP A 181 5.32 2.75 -9.17
CA TRP A 181 5.23 2.33 -10.57
C TRP A 181 3.78 2.46 -11.06
N ASP A 182 3.58 3.35 -12.03
CA ASP A 182 2.29 3.57 -12.70
C ASP A 182 2.19 2.68 -13.95
N PRO A 183 1.35 1.64 -13.95
CA PRO A 183 1.22 0.74 -15.10
C PRO A 183 0.61 1.42 -16.33
N GLY A 184 -0.20 2.47 -16.15
CA GLY A 184 -0.85 3.19 -17.24
C GLY A 184 0.13 4.03 -18.05
N THR A 185 1.07 4.72 -17.38
CA THR A 185 2.12 5.47 -18.07
C THR A 185 3.39 4.67 -18.34
N ARG A 186 3.56 3.51 -17.68
CA ARG A 186 4.80 2.72 -17.65
C ARG A 186 6.00 3.57 -17.23
N LEU A 187 5.80 4.41 -16.21
CA LEU A 187 6.82 5.27 -15.62
C LEU A 187 6.88 5.01 -14.11
N LEU A 188 8.08 5.11 -13.57
CA LEU A 188 8.31 5.18 -12.13
C LEU A 188 8.16 6.64 -11.68
N TRP A 189 7.13 6.93 -10.90
CA TRP A 189 6.94 8.23 -10.28
C TRP A 189 7.67 8.29 -8.95
N ALA A 190 8.38 9.38 -8.69
CA ALA A 190 9.11 9.60 -7.46
C ALA A 190 8.91 11.00 -6.90
N LEU A 191 8.68 11.10 -5.59
CA LEU A 191 8.36 12.33 -4.88
C LEU A 191 9.56 12.79 -4.04
N GLY A 192 10.10 13.97 -4.34
CA GLY A 192 11.10 14.66 -3.54
C GLY A 192 10.51 15.79 -2.68
N SER A 193 11.37 16.57 -2.02
CA SER A 193 10.93 17.70 -1.19
C SER A 193 10.29 18.86 -1.98
N ARG A 194 10.56 18.98 -3.27
CA ARG A 194 10.16 20.14 -4.08
C ARG A 194 9.53 19.78 -5.41
N GLU A 195 9.62 18.52 -5.81
CA GLU A 195 9.20 18.09 -7.14
C GLU A 195 8.69 16.65 -7.12
N LEU A 196 7.78 16.38 -8.05
CA LEU A 196 7.40 15.05 -8.48
C LEU A 196 8.09 14.76 -9.82
N VAL A 197 8.80 13.65 -9.90
CA VAL A 197 9.59 13.25 -11.07
C VAL A 197 9.01 11.99 -11.69
N ALA A 198 8.86 11.99 -13.01
CA ALA A 198 8.55 10.79 -13.79
C ALA A 198 9.84 10.24 -14.37
N LEU A 199 10.12 8.97 -14.10
CA LEU A 199 11.34 8.29 -14.49
C LEU A 199 11.02 7.14 -15.45
N ARG A 200 11.77 7.04 -16.54
CA ARG A 200 11.78 5.85 -17.40
C ARG A 200 12.81 4.89 -16.87
N VAL A 201 12.36 3.68 -16.55
CA VAL A 201 13.23 2.54 -16.28
C VAL A 201 13.56 1.87 -17.62
N GLY A 202 14.83 1.60 -17.86
CA GLY A 202 15.33 0.95 -19.08
C GLY A 202 16.55 0.10 -18.77
N GLY A 203 17.35 -0.22 -19.78
CA GLY A 203 18.47 -1.15 -19.65
C GLY A 203 18.01 -2.61 -19.49
N PRO A 204 18.95 -3.58 -19.51
CA PRO A 204 18.65 -4.95 -19.15
C PRO A 204 18.36 -5.07 -17.65
N ALA A 205 17.67 -6.13 -17.23
CA ALA A 205 17.19 -6.26 -15.85
C ALA A 205 18.34 -6.36 -14.82
N ASP A 206 19.48 -6.91 -15.22
CA ASP A 206 20.69 -7.03 -14.41
C ASP A 206 21.58 -5.78 -14.46
N ASP A 207 21.31 -4.80 -15.34
CA ASP A 207 22.00 -3.51 -15.39
C ASP A 207 20.99 -2.38 -15.71
N PRO A 208 20.09 -2.07 -14.75
CA PRO A 208 18.98 -1.16 -15.00
C PRO A 208 19.49 0.26 -15.28
N GLY A 209 18.79 0.97 -16.15
CA GLY A 209 18.96 2.39 -16.44
C GLY A 209 17.80 3.23 -15.93
N LEU A 210 18.06 4.49 -15.58
CA LEU A 210 17.05 5.42 -15.07
C LEU A 210 17.20 6.78 -15.73
N ALA A 211 16.14 7.26 -16.41
CA ALA A 211 16.14 8.54 -17.11
C ALA A 211 14.96 9.41 -16.68
N VAL A 212 15.22 10.70 -16.44
CA VAL A 212 14.18 11.68 -16.13
C VAL A 212 13.37 12.00 -17.38
N VAL A 213 12.06 11.75 -17.34
CA VAL A 213 11.13 12.07 -18.44
C VAL A 213 10.45 13.41 -18.20
N HIS A 214 10.12 13.71 -16.94
CA HIS A 214 9.38 14.91 -16.59
C HIS A 214 9.60 15.27 -15.11
N ARG A 215 9.59 16.57 -14.82
CA ARG A 215 9.60 17.13 -13.46
C ARG A 215 8.42 18.09 -13.32
N SER A 216 7.72 18.00 -12.20
CA SER A 216 6.65 18.92 -11.82
C SER A 216 6.97 19.50 -10.45
N ALA A 217 7.00 20.83 -10.34
CA ALA A 217 7.14 21.48 -9.04
C ALA A 217 5.93 21.15 -8.15
N LEU A 218 6.17 20.84 -6.88
CA LEU A 218 5.08 20.65 -5.92
C LEU A 218 4.41 21.99 -5.59
N PRO A 219 3.08 22.04 -5.39
CA PRO A 219 2.41 23.28 -5.01
C PRO A 219 2.89 23.81 -3.65
N THR A 220 3.29 22.92 -2.74
CA THR A 220 3.96 23.23 -1.48
C THR A 220 5.12 22.27 -1.22
N ARG A 221 6.06 22.68 -0.37
CA ARG A 221 7.30 21.93 -0.10
C ARG A 221 7.08 20.73 0.82
N ASP A 222 8.13 19.93 0.93
CA ASP A 222 8.29 18.78 1.81
C ASP A 222 7.33 17.64 1.44
N GLY A 223 7.50 17.07 0.24
CA GLY A 223 6.80 15.85 -0.15
C GLY A 223 7.04 14.70 0.84
N HIS A 224 5.97 14.00 1.23
CA HIS A 224 5.99 12.98 2.30
C HIS A 224 5.37 11.64 1.89
N ASP A 225 4.33 11.64 1.06
CA ASP A 225 3.72 10.40 0.56
C ASP A 225 3.31 10.48 -0.91
N LEU A 226 3.47 9.34 -1.57
CA LEU A 226 3.07 9.11 -2.96
C LEU A 226 2.34 7.76 -3.03
N ALA A 227 1.06 7.79 -3.37
CA ALA A 227 0.21 6.61 -3.48
C ALA A 227 -0.74 6.73 -4.68
N PRO A 228 -1.18 5.63 -5.30
CA PRO A 228 -2.23 5.71 -6.31
C PRO A 228 -3.57 6.07 -5.68
N VAL A 229 -4.40 6.77 -6.44
CA VAL A 229 -5.83 6.96 -6.13
C VAL A 229 -6.59 5.78 -6.74
N LEU A 230 -6.89 4.75 -5.96
CA LEU A 230 -7.41 3.46 -6.48
C LEU A 230 -8.83 3.54 -7.06
N GLY A 231 -9.60 4.56 -6.66
CA GLY A 231 -10.89 4.89 -7.22
C GLY A 231 -10.82 5.74 -8.49
N THR A 232 -9.63 6.18 -8.92
CA THR A 232 -9.48 7.00 -10.15
C THR A 232 -8.13 6.76 -10.81
N LYS A 233 -8.13 5.91 -11.84
CA LYS A 233 -6.95 5.59 -12.66
C LYS A 233 -6.17 6.82 -13.11
N GLY A 234 -4.85 6.68 -13.17
CA GLY A 234 -3.95 7.74 -13.62
C GLY A 234 -3.89 8.94 -12.67
N ARG A 235 -4.27 8.76 -11.39
CA ARG A 235 -4.11 9.77 -10.36
C ARG A 235 -3.26 9.26 -9.21
N LEU A 236 -2.44 10.15 -8.67
CA LEU A 236 -1.64 9.91 -7.47
C LEU A 236 -2.10 10.84 -6.36
N TRP A 237 -2.28 10.31 -5.16
CA TRP A 237 -2.22 11.09 -3.94
C TRP A 237 -0.78 11.58 -3.73
N VAL A 238 -0.65 12.87 -3.43
CA VAL A 238 0.63 13.51 -3.10
C VAL A 238 0.46 14.29 -1.81
N THR A 239 1.21 13.95 -0.76
CA THR A 239 1.20 14.74 0.48
C THR A 239 2.48 15.53 0.61
N THR A 240 2.34 16.70 1.21
CA THR A 240 3.42 17.66 1.45
C THR A 240 3.48 18.01 2.94
N GLY A 241 4.38 18.91 3.34
CA GLY A 241 4.44 19.38 4.72
C GLY A 241 3.14 20.04 5.19
N THR A 242 2.40 20.66 4.28
CA THR A 242 1.25 21.52 4.61
C THR A 242 -0.10 21.05 4.07
N ALA A 243 -0.12 20.20 3.05
CA ALA A 243 -1.35 19.87 2.33
C ALA A 243 -1.29 18.53 1.60
N VAL A 244 -2.47 18.05 1.21
CA VAL A 244 -2.70 16.89 0.35
C VAL A 244 -3.17 17.38 -1.02
N TYR A 245 -2.66 16.74 -2.07
CA TYR A 245 -2.99 17.02 -3.48
C TYR A 245 -3.29 15.73 -4.22
N GLN A 246 -3.90 15.87 -5.40
CA GLN A 246 -3.87 14.84 -6.43
C GLN A 246 -3.10 15.31 -7.66
N TYR A 247 -2.36 14.38 -8.27
CA TYR A 247 -1.64 14.60 -9.52
C TYR A 247 -2.16 13.66 -10.60
N ALA A 248 -2.53 14.20 -11.76
CA ALA A 248 -2.98 13.40 -12.91
C ALA A 248 -1.78 13.04 -13.80
N THR A 249 -1.38 11.78 -13.83
CA THR A 249 -0.14 11.32 -14.47
C THR A 249 -0.15 11.53 -15.98
N GLY A 250 -1.26 11.20 -16.65
CA GLY A 250 -1.43 11.42 -18.10
C GLY A 250 -1.50 12.90 -18.51
N ARG A 251 -1.98 13.78 -17.62
CA ARG A 251 -2.09 15.24 -17.87
C ARG A 251 -0.90 16.03 -17.37
N ARG A 252 -0.01 15.38 -16.62
CA ARG A 252 1.19 15.94 -15.98
C ARG A 252 0.92 17.24 -15.21
N ARG A 253 -0.12 17.24 -14.37
CA ARG A 253 -0.45 18.38 -13.52
C ARG A 253 -1.17 17.99 -12.24
N PHE A 254 -1.04 18.85 -11.25
CA PHE A 254 -1.91 18.84 -10.08
C PHE A 254 -3.34 19.20 -10.47
N VAL A 255 -4.29 18.56 -9.80
CA VAL A 255 -5.72 18.66 -10.09
C VAL A 255 -6.51 18.65 -8.79
N ASP A 256 -7.68 19.28 -8.82
CA ASP A 256 -8.60 19.22 -7.69
C ASP A 256 -9.13 17.82 -7.45
N TYR A 257 -9.50 17.57 -6.20
CA TYR A 257 -10.13 16.34 -5.76
C TYR A 257 -11.25 16.60 -4.74
N PRO A 258 -12.30 15.76 -4.71
CA PRO A 258 -13.40 15.94 -3.78
C PRO A 258 -12.95 15.88 -2.32
N LEU A 259 -13.55 16.72 -1.48
CA LEU A 259 -13.28 16.83 -0.02
C LEU A 259 -11.86 17.32 0.34
N SER A 260 -11.17 18.00 -0.56
CA SER A 260 -9.86 18.58 -0.26
C SER A 260 -9.87 19.43 1.02
N SER A 261 -10.91 20.23 1.25
CA SER A 261 -11.08 21.05 2.46
C SER A 261 -11.23 20.25 3.77
N ARG A 262 -11.59 18.96 3.69
CA ARG A 262 -11.73 18.08 4.87
C ARG A 262 -10.55 17.13 5.08
N ILE A 263 -9.90 16.74 3.99
CA ILE A 263 -8.81 15.76 3.98
C ILE A 263 -7.44 16.44 4.05
N SER A 264 -7.28 17.58 3.38
CA SER A 264 -6.01 18.28 3.30
C SER A 264 -5.69 18.91 4.66
N ALA A 265 -4.51 18.57 5.18
CA ALA A 265 -4.01 19.04 6.46
C ALA A 265 -2.48 18.99 6.46
N PRO A 266 -1.82 19.77 7.32
CA PRO A 266 -0.37 19.68 7.49
C PRO A 266 0.05 18.34 8.10
N GLY A 267 1.26 17.90 7.75
CA GLY A 267 1.93 16.76 8.39
C GLY A 267 1.39 15.38 8.02
N VAL A 268 0.54 15.24 6.99
CA VAL A 268 0.06 13.92 6.55
C VAL A 268 1.22 13.05 6.06
N LYS A 269 1.45 11.93 6.74
CA LYS A 269 2.55 10.98 6.45
C LYS A 269 2.16 9.87 5.49
N SER A 270 0.87 9.52 5.44
CA SER A 270 0.33 8.67 4.36
C SER A 270 -1.16 8.86 4.14
N ILE A 271 -1.58 8.59 2.92
CA ILE A 271 -2.99 8.60 2.50
C ILE A 271 -3.26 7.50 1.47
N GLY A 272 -4.48 6.97 1.46
CA GLY A 272 -4.95 6.10 0.38
C GLY A 272 -6.43 5.78 0.50
N ASP A 273 -7.05 5.36 -0.59
CA ASP A 273 -8.45 4.97 -0.68
C ASP A 273 -8.61 3.46 -0.85
N ASP A 274 -9.61 2.91 -0.17
CA ASP A 274 -9.91 1.47 -0.17
C ASP A 274 -10.42 1.06 -1.55
N PRO A 275 -9.80 0.10 -2.24
CA PRO A 275 -10.28 -0.35 -3.55
C PRO A 275 -11.67 -1.00 -3.50
N ALA A 276 -12.12 -1.46 -2.32
CA ALA A 276 -13.43 -2.10 -2.15
C ALA A 276 -14.56 -1.11 -1.85
N THR A 277 -14.28 -0.07 -1.05
CA THR A 277 -15.31 0.83 -0.51
C THR A 277 -15.14 2.30 -0.88
N GLY A 278 -13.97 2.70 -1.40
CA GLY A 278 -13.61 4.10 -1.62
C GLY A 278 -13.34 4.89 -0.33
N ARG A 279 -13.31 4.21 0.83
CA ARG A 279 -13.01 4.84 2.11
C ARG A 279 -11.56 5.30 2.15
N ILE A 280 -11.34 6.54 2.58
CA ILE A 280 -10.00 7.13 2.63
C ILE A 280 -9.42 6.91 4.03
N LEU A 281 -8.16 6.51 4.08
CA LEU A 281 -7.35 6.35 5.29
C LEU A 281 -6.25 7.41 5.28
N VAL A 282 -6.03 8.07 6.42
CA VAL A 282 -4.99 9.07 6.63
C VAL A 282 -4.21 8.74 7.90
N ALA A 283 -2.87 8.74 7.80
CA ALA A 283 -1.98 8.74 8.96
C ALA A 283 -1.29 10.11 9.08
N ARG A 284 -1.39 10.71 10.26
CA ARG A 284 -0.84 12.04 10.58
C ARG A 284 -0.36 12.04 12.02
N PRO A 285 0.76 12.71 12.37
CA PRO A 285 1.29 12.70 13.72
C PRO A 285 0.25 13.13 14.76
N GLU A 286 0.21 12.42 15.87
CA GLU A 286 -0.68 12.69 17.01
C GLU A 286 0.01 13.70 17.94
N PRO A 287 -0.62 14.87 18.24
CA PRO A 287 -0.06 15.82 19.19
C PRO A 287 0.23 15.17 20.55
N GLY A 288 1.40 15.42 21.11
CA GLY A 288 1.82 14.85 22.41
C GLY A 288 2.30 13.40 22.36
N HIS A 289 2.36 12.77 21.18
CA HIS A 289 2.90 11.43 21.02
C HIS A 289 4.44 11.41 21.20
N ALA A 290 4.97 10.40 21.89
CA ALA A 290 6.41 10.30 22.21
C ALA A 290 7.30 10.29 20.96
N CYS A 291 6.87 9.58 19.91
CA CYS A 291 7.39 9.76 18.57
C CYS A 291 6.64 10.92 17.89
N VAL A 292 7.29 12.08 17.74
CA VAL A 292 6.66 13.33 17.26
C VAL A 292 6.27 13.31 15.77
N TRP A 293 6.70 12.29 15.03
CA TRP A 293 6.31 12.05 13.63
C TRP A 293 5.38 10.84 13.46
N CYS A 294 4.94 10.21 14.54
CA CYS A 294 4.09 9.03 14.53
C CYS A 294 2.68 9.29 15.04
N THR A 295 1.82 8.30 14.86
CA THR A 295 0.48 8.27 15.45
C THR A 295 0.11 6.90 15.96
N SER A 296 -0.69 6.86 17.03
CA SER A 296 -1.40 5.65 17.45
C SER A 296 -2.79 5.55 16.82
N VAL A 297 -3.23 6.57 16.08
CA VAL A 297 -4.58 6.71 15.52
C VAL A 297 -4.55 6.92 14.00
N LEU A 298 -5.37 6.15 13.29
CA LEU A 298 -5.69 6.39 11.88
C LEU A 298 -7.03 7.11 11.77
N THR A 299 -7.07 8.14 10.92
CA THR A 299 -8.29 8.87 10.58
C THR A 299 -8.85 8.35 9.26
N PHE A 300 -10.16 8.21 9.19
CA PHE A 300 -10.86 7.76 7.99
C PHE A 300 -11.85 8.81 7.52
N HIS A 301 -12.05 8.87 6.21
CA HIS A 301 -13.08 9.67 5.57
C HIS A 301 -13.93 8.81 4.65
N ARG A 302 -15.22 9.13 4.55
CA ARG A 302 -16.21 8.43 3.69
C ARG A 302 -16.35 6.90 3.98
N PRO A 303 -16.99 6.50 5.09
CA PRO A 303 -17.51 7.31 6.18
C PRO A 303 -16.41 7.69 7.20
N ASP A 304 -16.67 8.78 7.93
CA ASP A 304 -15.71 9.34 8.87
C ASP A 304 -15.54 8.42 10.09
N GLY A 305 -14.35 8.45 10.69
CA GLY A 305 -14.07 7.74 11.92
C GLY A 305 -12.60 7.62 12.23
N THR A 306 -12.29 6.95 13.34
CA THR A 306 -10.92 6.68 13.76
C THR A 306 -10.75 5.22 14.14
N LYS A 307 -9.52 4.72 14.01
CA LYS A 307 -9.09 3.43 14.58
C LYS A 307 -7.78 3.61 15.32
N ARG A 308 -7.60 2.91 16.43
CA ARG A 308 -6.42 3.04 17.30
C ARG A 308 -5.59 1.76 17.34
N MET A 309 -4.28 1.89 17.31
CA MET A 309 -3.34 0.84 17.70
C MET A 309 -2.85 1.13 19.12
N VAL A 310 -3.14 0.22 20.06
CA VAL A 310 -2.71 0.35 21.46
C VAL A 310 -1.19 0.39 21.50
N ARG A 311 -0.63 1.48 22.07
CA ARG A 311 0.81 1.76 22.14
C ARG A 311 1.53 1.77 20.78
N GLY A 312 0.79 1.99 19.68
CA GLY A 312 1.36 2.08 18.34
C GLY A 312 2.05 3.43 18.09
N ALA A 313 3.11 3.41 17.32
CA ALA A 313 3.81 4.55 16.75
C ALA A 313 3.92 4.37 15.22
N MET A 314 2.77 4.38 14.56
CA MET A 314 2.68 4.20 13.11
C MET A 314 3.22 5.43 12.38
N TYR A 315 4.10 5.22 11.40
CA TYR A 315 4.56 6.29 10.50
C TYR A 315 3.69 6.37 9.24
N LYS A 316 3.58 5.26 8.50
CA LYS A 316 2.68 5.11 7.36
C LYS A 316 1.71 3.95 7.57
N ALA A 317 0.51 4.09 7.03
CA ALA A 317 -0.46 3.02 6.93
C ALA A 317 -1.18 3.08 5.57
N ARG A 318 -1.53 1.92 5.02
CA ARG A 318 -2.14 1.77 3.69
C ARG A 318 -3.17 0.66 3.68
N TRP A 319 -4.05 0.68 2.69
CA TRP A 319 -4.88 -0.48 2.37
C TRP A 319 -4.01 -1.62 1.85
N TRP A 320 -4.24 -2.84 2.34
CA TRP A 320 -3.50 -4.05 1.99
C TRP A 320 -4.00 -4.62 0.66
N THR A 321 -3.51 -4.03 -0.44
CA THR A 321 -3.90 -4.39 -1.81
C THR A 321 -2.70 -4.35 -2.75
N SER A 322 -2.69 -5.26 -3.73
CA SER A 322 -1.71 -5.28 -4.83
C SER A 322 -2.08 -4.35 -5.99
N ARG A 323 -3.28 -3.75 -5.98
CA ARG A 323 -3.72 -2.81 -7.03
C ARG A 323 -2.79 -1.61 -7.12
N ARG A 324 -2.53 -1.17 -8.36
CA ARG A 324 -1.67 -0.03 -8.68
C ARG A 324 -2.43 1.18 -9.22
N ASP A 325 -3.64 0.99 -9.71
CA ASP A 325 -4.52 2.01 -10.28
C ASP A 325 -5.99 1.55 -10.28
#